data_AF-A0A371CJS7-F1
#
_entry.id   AF-A0A371CJS7-F1
#
_cell.length_a   1.000
_cell.length_b   1.000
_cell.length_c   1.000
_cell.angle_alpha   90.00
_cell.angle_beta   90.00
_cell.angle_gamma   90.00
#
_symmetry.space_group_name_H-M   'P 1'
#
loop_
_entity.id
_entity.type
_entity.pdbx_description
1 polymer ?
#
loop_
_entity_poly.entity_id
_entity_poly.type
_entity_poly.pdbx_seq_one_letter_code
_entity_poly.pdbx_strand_id
1 'polypeptide(L)'
;MSSADEDIAPSAKKRKLQRACDYCRRKKSKCDGPEMPDHRCSNCQARRIECTYKEPHRGNYPSSYARTLESRLERMEKLMNK
;
A
#
# COMPACT_ATOMS: atom_id res chain seq x y z
N MET A 1 3.23 54.05 0.72
CA MET A 1 2.04 53.53 0.02
C MET A 1 2.55 52.58 -1.05
N SER A 2 2.45 51.26 -1.02
CA SER A 2 1.95 50.28 -0.07
C SER A 2 2.78 49.01 -0.34
N SER A 3 3.51 48.50 0.65
CA SER A 3 4.32 47.29 0.50
C SER A 3 3.44 46.07 0.67
N ALA A 4 3.61 45.10 -0.22
CA ALA A 4 2.82 43.88 -0.33
C ALA A 4 3.12 42.92 0.83
N ASP A 5 2.09 42.63 1.63
CA ASP A 5 2.00 41.47 2.52
C ASP A 5 1.14 40.41 1.83
N GLU A 6 1.78 39.42 1.19
CA GLU A 6 1.10 38.18 0.78
C GLU A 6 1.53 37.06 1.72
N ASP A 7 0.66 36.83 2.70
CA ASP A 7 0.71 35.78 3.72
C ASP A 7 0.60 34.39 3.06
N ILE A 8 1.75 33.72 2.87
CA ILE A 8 1.79 32.31 2.47
C ILE A 8 1.58 31.47 3.74
N ALA A 9 0.31 31.29 4.11
CA ALA A 9 -0.09 30.35 5.13
C ALA A 9 0.40 28.92 4.77
N PRO A 10 1.09 28.20 5.67
CA PRO A 10 1.46 26.81 5.45
C PRO A 10 0.21 25.95 5.57
N SER A 11 -0.49 25.78 4.44
CA SER A 11 -1.61 24.85 4.34
C SER A 11 -1.19 23.48 4.88
N ALA A 12 -1.91 23.04 5.91
CA ALA A 12 -1.69 21.81 6.63
C ALA A 12 -1.46 20.68 5.62
N LYS A 13 -0.23 20.14 5.61
CA LYS A 13 0.14 18.94 4.88
C LYS A 13 -0.65 17.77 5.46
N LYS A 14 -1.93 17.65 5.09
CA LYS A 14 -2.59 16.36 4.98
C LYS A 14 -1.60 15.54 4.15
N ARG A 15 -0.89 14.59 4.77
CA ARG A 15 -0.02 13.67 4.06
C ARG A 15 -0.94 12.92 3.09
N LYS A 16 -1.16 13.49 1.91
CA LYS A 16 -1.93 12.90 0.81
C LYS A 16 -1.27 11.55 0.62
N LEU A 17 -1.96 10.48 1.02
CA LEU A 17 -1.46 9.14 0.86
C LEU A 17 -1.27 8.97 -0.65
N GLN A 18 -0.02 9.06 -1.11
CA GLN A 18 0.41 8.90 -2.51
C GLN A 18 0.28 7.42 -2.91
N ARG A 19 -0.90 6.84 -2.67
CA ARG A 19 -1.14 5.43 -2.91
C ARG A 19 -1.73 5.29 -4.29
N ALA A 20 -0.90 4.82 -5.21
CA ALA A 20 -1.35 4.35 -6.50
C ALA A 20 -2.29 3.13 -6.33
N CYS A 21 -3.27 2.98 -7.21
CA CYS A 21 -4.12 1.80 -7.27
C CYS A 21 -3.29 0.54 -7.61
N ASP A 22 -3.84 -0.64 -7.33
CA ASP A 22 -3.12 -1.91 -7.51
C ASP A 22 -2.68 -2.13 -8.96
N TYR A 23 -3.51 -1.70 -9.92
CA TYR A 23 -3.16 -1.77 -11.34
C TYR A 23 -1.97 -0.88 -11.70
N CYS A 24 -2.02 0.41 -11.35
CA CYS A 24 -0.93 1.34 -11.64
C CYS A 24 0.35 0.98 -10.88
N ARG A 25 0.21 0.41 -9.67
CA ARG A 25 1.34 -0.11 -8.90
C ARG A 25 2.02 -1.30 -9.59
N ARG A 26 1.24 -2.27 -10.09
CA ARG A 26 1.77 -3.43 -10.83
C ARG A 26 2.40 -3.00 -12.16
N LYS A 27 1.80 -2.03 -12.84
CA LYS A 27 2.25 -1.50 -14.13
C LYS A 27 3.36 -0.45 -14.04
N LYS A 28 3.66 0.03 -12.83
CA LYS A 28 4.57 1.17 -12.57
C LYS A 28 4.19 2.43 -13.35
N SER A 29 2.90 2.66 -13.58
CA SER A 29 2.40 3.87 -14.25
C SER A 29 1.99 4.93 -13.23
N LYS A 30 2.03 6.22 -13.64
CA LYS A 30 1.47 7.32 -12.84
C LYS A 30 0.00 7.04 -12.52
N CYS A 31 -0.42 7.38 -11.30
CA CYS A 31 -1.76 7.12 -10.80
C CYS A 31 -2.35 8.38 -10.18
N ASP A 32 -3.32 8.97 -10.86
CA ASP A 32 -4.05 10.17 -10.41
C ASP A 32 -5.27 9.80 -9.53
N GLY A 33 -5.30 8.55 -9.07
CA GLY A 33 -6.33 7.95 -8.24
C GLY A 33 -6.80 8.73 -7.00
N PRO A 34 -5.95 9.40 -6.21
CA PRO A 34 -6.38 10.11 -5.00
C PRO A 34 -7.09 11.45 -5.25
N GLU A 35 -7.20 11.89 -6.51
CA GLU A 35 -7.82 13.16 -6.89
C GLU A 35 -9.17 12.98 -7.61
N MET A 36 -9.57 11.74 -7.91
CA MET A 36 -10.77 11.43 -8.68
C MET A 36 -11.98 11.10 -7.79
N PRO A 37 -13.19 11.61 -8.10
CA PRO A 37 -14.39 11.49 -7.26
C PRO A 37 -14.92 10.05 -7.12
N ASP A 38 -14.69 9.21 -8.13
CA ASP A 38 -15.18 7.81 -8.13
C ASP A 38 -14.17 6.81 -7.58
N HIS A 39 -13.07 7.29 -6.99
CA HIS A 39 -11.90 6.48 -6.63
C HIS A 39 -11.34 5.69 -7.83
N ARG A 40 -11.64 6.07 -9.07
CA ARG A 40 -11.11 5.42 -10.28
C ARG A 40 -10.00 6.27 -10.86
N CYS A 41 -8.82 5.66 -11.02
CA CYS A 41 -7.71 6.32 -11.69
C CYS A 41 -8.03 6.56 -13.18
N SER A 42 -7.55 7.65 -13.80
CA SER A 42 -7.79 7.94 -15.22
C SER A 42 -7.41 6.77 -16.14
N ASN A 43 -6.26 6.13 -15.88
CA ASN A 43 -5.81 4.95 -16.63
C ASN A 43 -6.75 3.73 -16.46
N CYS A 44 -7.37 3.60 -15.28
CA CYS A 44 -8.30 2.54 -14.95
C CYS A 44 -9.65 2.75 -15.62
N GLN A 45 -10.11 4.02 -15.65
CA GLN A 45 -11.32 4.44 -16.34
C GLN A 45 -11.20 4.26 -17.86
N ALA A 46 -10.10 4.73 -18.46
CA ALA A 46 -9.82 4.60 -19.89
C ALA A 46 -9.78 3.12 -20.33
N ARG A 47 -9.23 2.24 -19.49
CA ARG A 47 -9.12 0.80 -19.77
C ARG A 47 -10.33 -0.01 -19.30
N ARG A 48 -11.32 0.63 -18.66
CA ARG A 48 -12.49 -0.01 -18.04
C ARG A 48 -12.14 -1.21 -17.18
N ILE A 49 -11.07 -1.10 -16.41
CA ILE A 49 -10.60 -2.15 -15.48
C ILE A 49 -11.01 -1.81 -14.06
N GLU A 50 -11.07 -2.83 -13.21
CA GLU A 50 -11.37 -2.64 -11.80
C GLU A 50 -10.22 -1.90 -11.10
N CYS A 51 -10.53 -0.72 -10.54
CA CYS A 51 -9.58 0.09 -9.80
C CYS A 51 -9.68 -0.24 -8.31
N THR A 52 -8.83 -1.16 -7.84
CA THR A 52 -8.76 -1.50 -6.43
C THR A 52 -7.60 -0.79 -5.75
N TYR A 53 -7.82 -0.42 -4.49
CA TYR A 53 -6.77 -0.03 -3.53
C TYR A 53 -6.77 -1.03 -2.38
N LYS A 54 -7.08 -2.30 -2.65
CA LYS A 54 -7.09 -3.31 -1.59
C LYS A 54 -5.65 -3.47 -1.16
N GLU A 55 -5.38 -3.16 0.10
CA GLU A 55 -4.06 -3.45 0.68
C GLU A 55 -3.82 -4.94 0.49
N PRO A 56 -2.64 -5.38 -0.03
CA PRO A 56 -2.35 -6.80 -0.02
C PRO A 56 -2.47 -7.20 1.44
N HIS A 57 -3.44 -8.07 1.74
CA HIS A 57 -3.57 -8.68 3.03
C HIS A 57 -2.28 -9.49 3.22
N ARG A 58 -1.22 -8.82 3.66
CA ARG A 58 -0.09 -9.49 4.26
C ARG A 58 -0.74 -10.07 5.50
N GLY A 59 -1.15 -11.34 5.39
CA GLY A 59 -1.52 -12.10 6.57
C GLY A 59 -0.37 -11.86 7.52
N ASN A 60 -0.61 -11.07 8.56
CA ASN A 60 0.35 -10.83 9.62
C ASN A 60 0.38 -12.13 10.42
N TYR A 61 0.84 -13.19 9.76
CA TYR A 61 1.24 -14.37 10.46
C TYR A 61 2.48 -13.94 11.24
N PRO A 62 2.41 -13.95 12.57
CA PRO A 62 3.54 -13.49 13.35
C PRO A 62 4.73 -14.35 12.93
N SER A 63 5.81 -13.71 12.51
CA SER A 63 7.03 -14.38 12.05
C SER A 63 7.55 -15.40 13.08
N SER A 64 7.13 -15.28 14.34
CA SER A 64 7.38 -16.25 15.40
C SER A 64 6.68 -17.60 15.21
N TYR A 65 5.50 -17.67 14.60
CA TYR A 65 4.77 -18.93 14.45
C TYR A 65 5.46 -19.84 13.41
N ALA A 66 6.00 -19.29 12.32
CA ALA A 66 6.81 -20.08 11.38
C ALA A 66 8.02 -20.70 12.09
N ARG A 67 8.72 -19.90 12.90
CA ARG A 67 9.88 -20.34 13.68
C ARG A 67 9.53 -21.39 14.74
N THR A 68 8.38 -21.29 15.40
CA THR A 68 7.95 -22.29 16.39
C THR A 68 7.54 -23.60 15.72
N LEU A 69 6.94 -23.56 14.52
CA LEU A 69 6.67 -24.75 13.70
C LEU A 69 7.98 -25.44 13.31
N GLU A 70 8.95 -24.71 12.77
CA GLU A 70 10.27 -25.22 12.39
C GLU A 70 10.95 -25.91 13.59
N SER A 71 10.93 -25.28 14.76
CA SER A 71 11.52 -25.83 16.00
C SER A 71 10.80 -27.08 16.52
N ARG A 72 9.51 -27.25 16.21
CA ARG A 72 8.74 -28.45 16.55
C ARG A 72 9.04 -29.59 15.59
N LEU A 73 9.14 -29.30 14.30
CA LEU A 73 9.50 -30.27 13.26
C LEU A 73 10.91 -30.83 13.49
N GLU A 74 11.89 -29.97 13.75
CA GLU A 74 13.27 -30.40 14.02
C GLU A 74 13.36 -31.36 15.22
N ARG A 75 12.57 -31.11 16.27
CA ARG A 75 12.50 -32.01 17.44
C ARG A 75 11.89 -33.35 17.10
N MET A 76 10.83 -33.38 16.30
CA MET A 76 10.20 -34.62 15.87
C MET A 76 11.12 -35.43 14.96
N GLU A 77 11.79 -34.78 13.99
CA GLU A 77 12.76 -35.44 13.11
C GLU A 77 13.94 -36.04 13.87
N LYS A 78 14.46 -35.35 14.90
CA LYS A 78 15.51 -35.91 15.78
C LYS A 78 15.07 -37.13 16.58
N LEU A 79 13.79 -37.21 16.93
CA LEU A 79 13.23 -38.37 17.63
C LEU A 79 12.91 -39.53 16.69
N MET A 80 12.63 -39.24 15.41
CA MET A 80 12.29 -40.23 14.38
C MET A 80 13.51 -40.77 13.62
N ASN A 81 14.61 -40.01 13.53
CA ASN A 81 15.86 -40.43 12.88
C ASN A 81 16.86 -41.12 13.83
N LYS A 82 16.36 -41.92 14.78
CA LYS A 82 17.18 -42.77 15.64
C LYS A 82 16.77 -44.23 15.53
#